data_AF-A0A8J6MWM8-F1
#
_entry.id   AF-A0A8J6MWM8-F1
#
_cell.length_a   1.000
_cell.length_b   1.000
_cell.length_c   1.000
_cell.angle_alpha   90.00
_cell.angle_beta   90.00
_cell.angle_gamma   90.00
#
_symmetry.space_group_name_H-M   'P 1'
#
loop_
_entity.id
_entity.type
_entity.pdbx_description
1 polymer ?
#
loop_
_entity_poly.entity_id
_entity_poly.type
_entity_poly.pdbx_seq_one_letter_code
_entity_poly.pdbx_strand_id
1 'polypeptide(L)'
;MKRSTILISILFFVGFFPMNTLGKCVEGDCKNGKGVFFSSSEGVEYAGEFKDGKFHGKGSLIYPDDSKYEGEWKDGEPHGHGVWTSSDGGMYVGEYWNGSREGKGTFTHPDGTIYEGEWSNDKLHGDGTMIYSD
;
A
#
# COMPACT_ATOMS: atom_id res chain seq x y z
N MET A 1 -25.56 -32.61 57.00
CA MET A 1 -26.52 -32.51 55.88
C MET A 1 -27.12 -31.13 55.82
N LYS A 2 -26.69 -30.31 54.86
CA LYS A 2 -27.45 -29.28 54.14
C LYS A 2 -26.49 -28.77 53.04
N ARG A 3 -26.62 -29.34 51.84
CA ARG A 3 -25.89 -28.89 50.65
C ARG A 3 -26.56 -27.60 50.19
N SER A 4 -25.88 -26.47 50.36
CA SER A 4 -26.36 -25.18 49.82
C SER A 4 -25.72 -24.99 48.45
N THR A 5 -26.51 -25.20 47.41
CA THR A 5 -26.09 -25.03 46.01
C THR A 5 -26.02 -23.53 45.71
N ILE A 6 -24.80 -23.00 45.57
CA ILE A 6 -24.57 -21.64 45.07
C ILE A 6 -24.66 -21.71 43.54
N LEU A 7 -25.78 -21.24 42.99
CA LEU A 7 -25.93 -21.00 41.55
C LEU A 7 -25.06 -19.78 41.18
N ILE A 8 -23.88 -20.05 40.63
CA ILE A 8 -23.07 -19.03 39.96
C ILE A 8 -23.82 -18.67 38.67
N SER A 9 -24.56 -17.57 38.72
CA SER A 9 -25.12 -16.96 37.52
C SER A 9 -23.97 -16.32 36.75
N ILE A 10 -23.36 -17.11 35.86
CA ILE A 10 -22.42 -16.60 34.87
C ILE A 10 -23.25 -15.75 33.92
N LEU A 11 -23.36 -14.45 34.22
CA LEU A 11 -23.65 -13.44 33.21
C LEU A 11 -22.47 -13.47 32.24
N PHE A 12 -22.57 -14.33 31.23
CA PHE A 12 -21.83 -14.14 29.99
C PHE A 12 -22.31 -12.81 29.41
N PHE A 13 -21.69 -11.72 29.86
CA PHE A 13 -21.62 -10.51 29.08
C PHE A 13 -20.80 -10.92 27.86
N VAL A 14 -21.47 -11.47 26.85
CA VAL A 14 -20.95 -11.51 25.49
C VAL A 14 -20.92 -10.05 25.09
N GLY A 15 -19.87 -9.36 25.56
CA GLY A 15 -19.54 -8.03 25.11
C GLY A 15 -19.45 -8.16 23.60
N PHE A 16 -20.42 -7.55 22.93
CA PHE A 16 -20.40 -7.33 21.50
C PHE A 16 -19.21 -6.41 21.26
N PHE A 17 -18.00 -6.96 21.28
CA PHE A 17 -16.83 -6.27 20.76
C PHE A 17 -17.16 -6.08 19.28
N PRO A 18 -17.32 -4.84 18.80
CA PRO A 18 -17.49 -4.64 17.38
C PRO A 18 -16.23 -5.19 16.71
N MET A 19 -16.33 -6.39 16.15
CA MET A 19 -15.40 -6.86 15.15
C MET A 19 -15.44 -5.83 14.02
N ASN A 20 -14.25 -5.45 13.54
CA ASN A 20 -14.01 -4.79 12.26
C ASN A 20 -13.98 -3.26 12.26
N THR A 21 -12.88 -2.69 12.74
CA THR A 21 -12.26 -1.60 11.99
C THR A 21 -11.10 -2.18 11.18
N LEU A 22 -11.39 -2.54 9.93
CA LEU A 22 -10.48 -3.13 8.93
C LEU A 22 -9.37 -2.16 8.49
N GLY A 23 -9.58 -0.86 8.68
CA GLY A 23 -8.58 0.19 8.50
C GLY A 23 -8.76 1.30 9.52
N LYS A 24 -7.64 1.90 9.95
CA LYS A 24 -7.60 2.96 10.95
C LYS A 24 -6.69 4.09 10.48
N CYS A 25 -7.17 5.32 10.59
CA CYS A 25 -6.30 6.51 10.55
C CYS A 25 -5.54 6.58 11.87
N VAL A 26 -4.22 6.41 11.83
CA VAL A 26 -3.37 6.37 13.02
C VAL A 26 -2.82 7.76 13.35
N GLU A 27 -2.66 8.64 12.36
CA GLU A 27 -2.19 10.01 12.53
C GLU A 27 -2.77 10.95 11.46
N GLY A 28 -2.97 12.22 11.81
CA GLY A 28 -3.34 13.27 10.86
C GLY A 28 -4.81 13.23 10.39
N ASP A 29 -5.04 13.75 9.19
CA ASP A 29 -6.35 13.83 8.53
C ASP A 29 -6.40 12.90 7.31
N CYS A 30 -6.83 11.66 7.53
CA CYS A 30 -7.02 10.67 6.46
C CYS A 30 -8.30 10.91 5.63
N LYS A 31 -8.97 12.07 5.75
CA LYS A 31 -10.11 12.44 4.91
C LYS A 31 -9.71 13.47 3.87
N ASN A 32 -9.12 14.60 4.27
CA ASN A 32 -8.84 15.74 3.39
C ASN A 32 -7.52 16.47 3.69
N GLY A 33 -6.51 15.77 4.20
CA GLY A 33 -5.24 16.37 4.56
C GLY A 33 -4.09 15.38 4.47
N LYS A 34 -3.07 15.57 5.30
CA LYS A 34 -1.97 14.62 5.44
C LYS A 34 -2.25 13.70 6.62
N GLY A 35 -2.01 12.41 6.43
CA GLY A 35 -2.21 11.43 7.48
C GLY A 35 -1.45 10.13 7.27
N VAL A 36 -1.56 9.26 8.25
CA VAL A 36 -1.05 7.90 8.24
C VAL A 36 -2.23 6.96 8.45
N PHE A 37 -2.41 6.00 7.54
CA PHE A 37 -3.47 5.01 7.54
C PHE A 37 -2.87 3.61 7.59
N PHE A 38 -3.45 2.76 8.43
CA PHE A 38 -3.05 1.36 8.56
C PHE A 38 -4.27 0.46 8.32
N SER A 39 -4.16 -0.50 7.39
CA SER A 39 -5.15 -1.57 7.22
C SER A 39 -4.62 -2.87 7.79
N SER A 40 -5.26 -3.36 8.84
CA SER A 40 -4.93 -4.67 9.43
C SER A 40 -5.41 -5.84 8.57
N SER A 41 -6.44 -5.65 7.73
CA SER A 41 -6.94 -6.70 6.83
C SER A 41 -6.11 -6.86 5.58
N GLU A 42 -5.57 -5.77 5.05
CA GLU A 42 -4.74 -5.78 3.85
C GLU A 42 -3.25 -5.84 4.20
N GLY A 43 -2.88 -5.52 5.45
CA GLY A 43 -1.49 -5.49 5.92
C GLY A 43 -0.68 -4.33 5.34
N VAL A 44 -1.35 -3.24 4.92
CA VAL A 44 -0.70 -2.09 4.29
C VAL A 44 -0.63 -0.89 5.23
N GLU A 45 0.41 -0.08 5.06
CA GLU A 45 0.59 1.21 5.72
C GLU A 45 0.79 2.31 4.68
N TYR A 46 -0.07 3.34 4.72
CA TYR A 46 0.02 4.51 3.86
C TYR A 46 0.34 5.75 4.67
N ALA A 47 1.30 6.54 4.21
CA ALA A 47 1.58 7.87 4.73
C ALA A 47 1.59 8.88 3.57
N GLY A 48 0.71 9.88 3.61
CA GLY A 48 0.59 10.81 2.50
C GLY A 48 -0.62 11.72 2.57
N GLU A 49 -0.97 12.28 1.42
CA GLU A 49 -2.12 13.15 1.24
C GLU A 49 -3.41 12.35 0.99
N PHE A 50 -4.52 12.89 1.48
CA PHE A 50 -5.85 12.31 1.36
C PHE A 50 -6.82 13.33 0.78
N LYS A 51 -7.75 12.82 -0.01
CA LYS A 51 -8.90 13.58 -0.51
C LYS A 51 -10.13 12.68 -0.52
N ASP A 52 -11.22 13.15 0.10
CA ASP A 52 -12.47 12.40 0.26
C ASP A 52 -12.27 10.97 0.81
N GLY A 53 -11.30 10.79 1.70
CA GLY A 53 -10.97 9.51 2.33
C GLY A 53 -10.12 8.57 1.46
N LYS A 54 -9.63 9.03 0.32
CA LYS A 54 -8.77 8.25 -0.60
C LYS A 54 -7.35 8.80 -0.62
N PHE A 55 -6.38 7.93 -0.90
CA PHE A 55 -5.00 8.35 -1.18
C PHE A 55 -4.99 9.31 -2.38
N HIS A 56 -4.29 10.42 -2.23
CA HIS A 56 -4.25 11.49 -3.22
C HIS A 56 -2.91 12.24 -3.13
N GLY A 57 -2.54 13.02 -4.15
CA GLY A 57 -1.36 13.87 -4.08
C GLY A 57 -0.08 13.04 -3.90
N LYS A 58 0.83 13.46 -3.01
CA LYS A 58 2.07 12.70 -2.74
C LYS A 58 1.89 11.76 -1.55
N GLY A 59 2.41 10.54 -1.66
CA GLY A 59 2.36 9.57 -0.57
C GLY A 59 3.22 8.33 -0.79
N SER A 60 3.36 7.55 0.29
CA SER A 60 4.11 6.30 0.37
C SER A 60 3.19 5.19 0.87
N LEU A 61 3.18 4.04 0.19
CA LEU A 61 2.48 2.82 0.61
C LEU A 61 3.51 1.71 0.81
N ILE A 62 3.45 1.05 1.96
CA ILE A 62 4.22 -0.16 2.27
C ILE A 62 3.27 -1.35 2.23
N TYR A 63 3.65 -2.38 1.50
CA TYR A 63 2.89 -3.61 1.32
C TYR A 63 3.36 -4.70 2.30
N PRO A 64 2.56 -5.78 2.51
CA PRO A 64 2.91 -6.85 3.45
C PRO A 64 4.16 -7.65 3.06
N ASP A 65 4.56 -7.60 1.79
CA ASP A 65 5.75 -8.25 1.27
C ASP A 65 7.01 -7.37 1.36
N ASP A 66 6.94 -6.28 2.15
CA ASP A 66 7.95 -5.23 2.30
C ASP A 66 8.25 -4.44 1.02
N SER A 67 7.52 -4.67 -0.08
CA SER A 67 7.58 -3.77 -1.23
C SER A 67 6.98 -2.41 -0.89
N LYS A 68 7.41 -1.38 -1.61
CA LYS A 68 7.04 0.00 -1.34
C LYS A 68 6.75 0.75 -2.62
N TYR A 69 5.70 1.57 -2.61
CA TYR A 69 5.48 2.60 -3.62
C TYR A 69 5.62 3.99 -2.98
N GLU A 70 6.38 4.87 -3.61
CA GLU A 70 6.48 6.29 -3.27
C GLU A 70 6.21 7.13 -4.52
N GLY A 71 5.18 7.97 -4.48
CA GLY A 71 4.83 8.71 -5.68
C GLY A 71 3.58 9.54 -5.58
N GLU A 72 3.03 9.83 -6.75
CA GLU A 72 1.75 10.51 -6.91
C GLU A 72 0.59 9.51 -6.85
N TRP A 73 -0.51 9.98 -6.27
CA TRP A 73 -1.73 9.23 -6.04
C TRP A 73 -2.93 10.00 -6.55
N LYS A 74 -3.88 9.29 -7.14
CA LYS A 74 -5.16 9.85 -7.56
C LYS A 74 -6.26 8.84 -7.30
N ASP A 75 -7.24 9.27 -6.52
CA ASP A 75 -8.44 8.49 -6.21
C ASP A 75 -8.17 7.08 -5.67
N GLY A 76 -7.08 6.93 -4.90
CA GLY A 76 -6.67 5.66 -4.30
C GLY A 76 -5.63 4.88 -5.10
N GLU A 77 -5.28 5.32 -6.32
CA GLU A 77 -4.38 4.60 -7.21
C GLU A 77 -3.06 5.36 -7.46
N PRO A 78 -1.93 4.66 -7.65
CA PRO A 78 -0.72 5.23 -8.23
C PRO A 78 -1.02 5.96 -9.55
N HIS A 79 -0.50 7.17 -9.69
CA HIS A 79 -0.75 8.04 -10.84
C HIS A 79 0.39 9.03 -11.01
N GLY A 80 0.71 9.50 -12.22
CA GLY A 80 1.81 10.46 -12.39
C GLY A 80 3.18 9.80 -12.18
N HIS A 81 4.12 10.46 -11.51
CA HIS A 81 5.46 9.90 -11.31
C HIS A 81 5.58 9.17 -9.97
N GLY A 82 6.25 8.02 -9.97
CA GLY A 82 6.50 7.24 -8.76
C GLY A 82 7.71 6.32 -8.86
N VAL A 83 8.08 5.81 -7.69
CA VAL A 83 9.11 4.80 -7.47
C VAL A 83 8.44 3.60 -6.82
N TRP A 84 8.60 2.42 -7.39
CA TRP A 84 8.26 1.17 -6.73
C TRP A 84 9.54 0.39 -6.44
N THR A 85 9.67 -0.10 -5.22
CA THR A 85 10.80 -0.90 -4.77
C THR A 85 10.29 -2.24 -4.28
N SER A 86 10.78 -3.34 -4.84
CA SER A 86 10.50 -4.68 -4.34
C SER A 86 11.35 -5.00 -3.11
N SER A 87 10.92 -5.99 -2.32
CA SER A 87 11.65 -6.41 -1.12
C SER A 87 12.99 -7.09 -1.40
N ASP A 88 13.22 -7.59 -2.62
CA ASP A 88 14.50 -8.09 -3.09
C ASP A 88 15.44 -7.01 -3.64
N GLY A 89 15.02 -5.74 -3.63
CA GLY A 89 15.84 -4.58 -4.04
C GLY A 89 15.71 -4.17 -5.49
N GLY A 90 14.83 -4.83 -6.27
CA GLY A 90 14.42 -4.34 -7.58
C GLY A 90 13.69 -3.00 -7.47
N MET A 91 13.82 -2.15 -8.48
CA MET A 91 13.29 -0.79 -8.42
C MET A 91 12.77 -0.35 -9.79
N TYR A 92 11.55 0.19 -9.82
CA TYR A 92 10.99 0.91 -10.96
C TYR A 92 10.93 2.40 -10.65
N VAL A 93 11.35 3.24 -11.59
CA VAL A 93 11.17 4.70 -11.55
C VAL A 93 10.51 5.12 -12.86
N GLY A 94 9.33 5.72 -12.80
CA GLY A 94 8.64 6.13 -14.02
C GLY A 94 7.22 6.61 -13.82
N GLU A 95 6.48 6.59 -14.93
CA GLU A 95 5.11 7.07 -15.00
C GLU A 95 4.09 5.96 -14.66
N TYR A 96 3.00 6.38 -14.04
CA TYR A 96 1.88 5.56 -13.62
C TYR A 96 0.57 6.16 -14.11
N TRP A 97 -0.35 5.30 -14.54
CA TRP A 97 -1.71 5.67 -14.89
C TRP A 97 -2.70 4.63 -14.37
N ASN A 98 -3.55 5.04 -13.42
CA ASN A 98 -4.56 4.19 -12.80
C ASN A 98 -3.99 2.89 -12.22
N GLY A 99 -2.89 3.01 -11.46
CA GLY A 99 -2.26 1.89 -10.76
C GLY A 99 -1.24 1.11 -11.59
N SER A 100 -1.23 1.25 -12.91
CA SER A 100 -0.28 0.56 -13.78
C SER A 100 0.87 1.46 -14.23
N ARG A 101 2.05 0.86 -14.43
CA ARG A 101 3.18 1.51 -15.10
C ARG A 101 2.82 1.78 -16.56
N GLU A 102 3.06 3.01 -16.99
CA GLU A 102 2.73 3.51 -18.32
C GLU A 102 3.85 4.46 -18.78
N GLY A 103 3.88 4.82 -20.06
CA GLY A 103 4.77 5.87 -20.56
C GLY A 103 6.25 5.52 -20.42
N LYS A 104 7.09 6.46 -19.97
CA LYS A 104 8.55 6.21 -19.84
C LYS A 104 8.91 5.76 -18.42
N GLY A 105 9.82 4.80 -18.33
CA GLY A 105 10.36 4.37 -17.04
C GLY A 105 11.60 3.49 -17.12
N THR A 106 12.32 3.46 -16.01
CA THR A 106 13.52 2.66 -15.79
C THR A 106 13.22 1.58 -14.76
N PHE A 107 13.55 0.33 -15.06
CA PHE A 107 13.53 -0.77 -14.10
C PHE A 107 14.94 -1.30 -13.87
N THR A 108 15.39 -1.26 -12.62
CA THR A 108 16.63 -1.87 -12.16
C THR A 108 16.28 -3.18 -11.48
N HIS A 109 16.77 -4.28 -12.03
CA HIS A 109 16.65 -5.61 -11.44
C HIS A 109 17.56 -5.74 -10.20
N PRO A 110 17.25 -6.67 -9.28
CA PRO A 110 18.11 -6.97 -8.12
C PRO A 110 19.55 -7.36 -8.49
N ASP A 111 19.75 -7.96 -9.66
CA ASP A 111 21.08 -8.34 -10.17
C ASP A 111 21.87 -7.16 -10.75
N GLY A 112 21.27 -5.97 -10.85
CA GLY A 112 21.87 -4.76 -11.42
C GLY A 112 21.60 -4.57 -12.91
N THR A 113 20.92 -5.51 -13.58
CA THR A 113 20.43 -5.32 -14.96
C THR A 113 19.43 -4.17 -14.99
N ILE A 114 19.54 -3.29 -15.98
CA ILE A 114 18.67 -2.12 -16.14
C ILE A 114 17.89 -2.25 -17.45
N TYR A 115 16.60 -1.98 -17.39
CA TYR A 115 15.78 -1.67 -18.55
C TYR A 115 15.37 -0.20 -18.52
N GLU A 116 15.52 0.51 -19.63
CA GLU A 116 15.02 1.87 -19.81
C GLU A 116 14.19 1.92 -21.10
N GLY A 117 12.91 2.27 -21.02
CA GLY A 117 12.05 2.24 -22.20
C GLY A 117 10.60 2.62 -21.95
N GLU A 118 9.75 2.28 -22.91
CA GLU A 118 8.30 2.49 -22.80
C GLU A 118 7.62 1.36 -22.04
N TRP A 119 6.58 1.73 -21.31
CA TRP A 119 5.73 0.86 -20.52
C TRP A 119 4.29 1.05 -20.97
N SER A 120 3.54 -0.05 -21.02
CA SER A 120 2.09 0.02 -21.14
C SER A 120 1.45 -1.12 -20.37
N ASN A 121 0.51 -0.78 -19.49
CA ASN A 121 -0.21 -1.74 -18.64
C ASN A 121 0.75 -2.74 -17.95
N ASP A 122 1.77 -2.19 -17.27
CA ASP A 122 2.78 -2.93 -16.51
C ASP A 122 3.74 -3.81 -17.33
N LYS A 123 3.72 -3.70 -18.66
CA LYS A 123 4.58 -4.45 -19.57
C LYS A 123 5.54 -3.54 -20.30
N LEU A 124 6.71 -4.08 -20.62
CA LEU A 124 7.64 -3.46 -21.58
C LEU A 124 6.91 -3.26 -22.92
N HIS A 125 7.04 -2.08 -23.49
CA HIS A 125 6.40 -1.69 -24.74
C HIS A 125 7.35 -0.79 -25.55
N GLY A 126 7.02 -0.56 -26.83
CA GLY A 126 7.75 0.37 -27.69
C GLY A 126 9.26 0.14 -27.75
N ASP A 127 10.00 1.25 -27.83
CA ASP A 127 11.45 1.25 -27.82
C ASP A 127 12.00 1.22 -26.38
N GLY A 128 13.02 0.38 -26.16
CA GLY A 128 13.73 0.29 -24.90
C GLY A 128 15.13 -0.29 -25.03
N THR A 129 15.98 0.02 -24.05
CA THR A 129 17.36 -0.43 -23.94
C THR A 129 17.50 -1.32 -22.71
N MET A 130 18.17 -2.46 -22.87
CA MET A 130 18.55 -3.34 -21.77
C MET A 130 20.07 -3.27 -21.58
N ILE A 131 20.51 -3.01 -20.35
CA ILE A 131 21.90 -2.92 -19.94
C ILE A 131 22.13 -4.01 -18.91
N TYR A 132 22.93 -5.02 -19.26
CA TYR A 132 23.22 -6.13 -18.37
C TYR A 132 24.27 -5.75 -17.33
N SER A 133 24.11 -6.26 -16.11
CA SER A 133 25.17 -6.22 -15.10
C SER A 133 26.38 -7.06 -15.54
N ASP A 134 27.58 -6.59 -15.17
CA ASP A 134 28.85 -7.29 -15.44
C ASP A 134 29.03 -8.60 -14.64
#